data_AF-H2Y2B1-F1
#
_entry.id   AF-H2Y2B1-F1
#
_cell.length_a   1.000
_cell.length_b   1.000
_cell.length_c   1.000
_cell.angle_alpha   90.00
_cell.angle_beta   90.00
_cell.angle_gamma   90.00
#
_symmetry.space_group_name_H-M   'P 1'
#
loop_
_entity.id
_entity.type
_entity.pdbx_description
1 polymer ?
#
loop_
_entity_poly.entity_id
_entity_poly.type
_entity_poly.pdbx_seq_one_letter_code
_entity_poly.pdbx_strand_id
1 'polypeptide(L)'
;MELFVDEAEALIALKQQQDSCQDSIFRTILNWIKHDFKQRQQFIEQLFQLIDVKKLLTAFLEEVVEKSEKWIKRTDYFLDILTPEYIARIKSNLVQAPEATFEFMIVGGRHGTRKLVQIYDVVGKHLREITPTLYERVGSTSVKINNHVYTAGGVDSNIVECLNLNQVDGDWYKVASMKEQRWRAASAVLNG
;
A
#
# COMPACT_ATOMS: atom_id res chain seq x y z
N MET A 1 9.70 -8.67 41.70
CA MET A 1 8.32 -9.11 41.96
C MET A 1 8.06 -10.25 40.99
N GLU A 2 8.06 -11.48 41.49
CA GLU A 2 7.79 -12.68 40.70
C GLU A 2 6.30 -12.67 40.35
N LEU A 3 5.97 -12.26 39.12
CA LEU A 3 4.61 -12.37 38.61
C LEU A 3 4.35 -13.84 38.29
N PHE A 4 3.40 -14.45 39.00
CA PHE A 4 2.91 -15.80 38.70
C PHE A 4 2.12 -15.78 37.37
N VAL A 5 1.99 -16.93 36.73
CA VAL A 5 1.33 -17.06 35.41
C VAL A 5 -0.10 -16.56 35.44
N ASP A 6 -0.83 -16.88 36.51
CA ASP A 6 -2.20 -16.43 36.70
C ASP A 6 -2.30 -14.89 36.74
N GLU A 7 -1.28 -14.22 37.28
CA GLU A 7 -1.20 -12.75 37.25
C GLU A 7 -0.83 -12.22 35.86
N ALA A 8 0.03 -12.92 35.12
CA ALA A 8 0.36 -12.55 33.74
C ALA A 8 -0.85 -12.71 32.81
N GLU A 9 -1.62 -13.79 32.95
CA GLU A 9 -2.87 -13.99 32.23
C GLU A 9 -3.93 -12.95 32.61
N ALA A 10 -4.10 -12.66 33.90
CA ALA A 10 -5.01 -11.62 34.36
C ALA A 10 -4.62 -10.24 33.80
N LEU A 11 -3.32 -9.92 33.73
CA LEU A 11 -2.82 -8.68 33.14
C LEU A 11 -3.02 -8.64 31.62
N ILE A 12 -2.87 -9.76 30.93
CA ILE A 12 -3.15 -9.86 29.49
C ILE A 12 -4.64 -9.69 29.22
N ALA A 13 -5.51 -10.32 30.02
CA ALA A 13 -6.96 -10.16 29.92
C ALA A 13 -7.41 -8.72 30.21
N LEU A 14 -6.85 -8.09 31.25
CA LEU A 14 -7.06 -6.67 31.55
C LEU A 14 -6.59 -5.78 30.40
N LYS A 15 -5.42 -6.09 29.82
CA LYS A 15 -4.87 -5.33 28.70
C LYS A 15 -5.70 -5.51 27.44
N GLN A 16 -6.24 -6.69 27.17
CA GLN A 16 -7.18 -6.94 26.07
C GLN A 16 -8.49 -6.15 26.24
N GLN A 17 -8.93 -5.88 27.47
CA GLN A 17 -10.09 -5.03 27.75
C GLN A 17 -9.79 -3.53 27.61
N GLN A 18 -8.56 -3.10 27.88
CA GLN A 18 -8.15 -1.69 27.80
C GLN A 18 -7.57 -1.28 26.43
N ASP A 19 -6.94 -2.22 25.72
CA ASP A 19 -6.19 -2.02 24.48
C ASP A 19 -6.45 -3.23 23.55
N SER A 20 -7.19 -3.00 22.47
CA SER A 20 -7.51 -4.05 21.49
C SER A 20 -6.35 -4.37 20.53
N CYS A 21 -5.22 -3.65 20.63
CA CYS A 21 -4.07 -3.82 19.75
C CYS A 21 -3.32 -5.13 20.04
N GLN A 22 -3.46 -6.12 19.17
CA GLN A 22 -2.81 -7.42 19.33
C GLN A 22 -1.27 -7.31 19.31
N ASP A 23 -0.70 -6.37 18.56
CA ASP A 23 0.76 -6.15 18.51
C ASP A 23 1.32 -5.74 19.89
N SER A 24 0.59 -4.87 20.60
CA SER A 24 0.92 -4.40 21.95
C SER A 24 0.90 -5.55 22.96
N ILE A 25 -0.12 -6.40 22.87
CA ILE A 25 -0.29 -7.60 23.71
C ILE A 25 0.83 -8.61 23.43
N PHE A 26 1.10 -8.90 22.16
CA PHE A 26 2.18 -9.79 21.73
C PHE A 26 3.54 -9.31 22.24
N ARG A 27 3.88 -8.03 22.06
CA ARG A 27 5.13 -7.45 22.60
C ARG A 27 5.22 -7.56 24.11
N THR A 28 4.09 -7.41 24.81
CA THR A 28 4.04 -7.53 26.27
C THR A 28 4.37 -8.96 26.70
N ILE A 29 3.78 -9.95 26.05
CA ILE A 29 4.05 -11.38 26.28
C ILE A 29 5.53 -11.70 26.01
N LEU A 30 6.08 -11.23 24.88
CA LEU A 30 7.50 -11.40 24.56
C LEU A 30 8.42 -10.84 25.64
N ASN A 31 8.19 -9.60 26.06
CA ASN A 31 9.01 -8.94 27.05
C ASN A 31 8.90 -9.63 28.42
N TRP A 32 7.71 -10.12 28.78
CA TRP A 32 7.49 -10.87 30.01
C TRP A 32 8.25 -12.19 30.00
N ILE A 33 8.17 -12.98 28.93
CA ILE A 33 8.92 -14.24 28.82
C ILE A 33 10.42 -13.96 28.84
N LYS A 34 10.89 -12.96 28.08
CA LYS A 34 12.30 -12.58 28.00
C LYS A 34 12.90 -12.18 29.34
N HIS A 35 12.13 -11.51 30.18
CA HIS A 35 12.59 -11.06 31.50
C HIS A 35 12.99 -12.23 32.41
N ASP A 36 12.36 -13.40 32.30
CA ASP A 36 12.77 -14.62 33.03
C ASP A 36 12.54 -15.88 32.19
N PHE A 37 13.35 -16.01 31.14
CA PHE A 37 13.18 -17.07 30.14
C PHE A 37 13.21 -18.47 30.74
N LYS A 38 14.08 -18.72 31.74
CA LYS A 38 14.25 -20.06 32.34
C LYS A 38 12.96 -20.58 32.94
N GLN A 39 12.23 -19.72 33.66
CA GLN A 39 10.97 -20.10 34.32
C GLN A 39 9.76 -19.92 33.41
N ARG A 40 9.81 -18.97 32.47
CA ARG A 40 8.62 -18.53 31.71
C ARG A 40 8.44 -19.19 30.35
N GLN A 41 9.49 -19.82 29.79
CA GLN A 41 9.41 -20.50 28.50
C GLN A 41 8.31 -21.58 28.44
N GLN A 42 7.98 -22.21 29.56
CA GLN A 42 6.94 -23.24 29.63
C GLN A 42 5.53 -22.72 29.35
N PHE A 43 5.30 -21.40 29.43
CA PHE A 43 3.99 -20.78 29.21
C PHE A 43 3.82 -20.19 27.81
N ILE A 44 4.80 -20.36 26.92
CA ILE A 44 4.75 -19.83 25.55
C ILE A 44 3.48 -20.29 24.84
N GLU A 45 3.23 -21.60 24.77
CA GLU A 45 2.08 -22.13 24.02
C GLU A 45 0.74 -21.58 24.57
N GLN A 46 0.60 -21.51 25.89
CA GLN A 46 -0.60 -21.00 26.55
C GLN A 46 -0.82 -19.50 26.30
N LEU A 47 0.22 -18.67 26.47
CA LEU A 47 0.08 -17.21 26.34
C LEU A 47 -0.13 -16.78 24.89
N PHE A 48 0.51 -17.45 23.94
CA PHE A 48 0.39 -17.08 22.53
C PHE A 48 -0.94 -17.53 21.91
N GLN A 49 -1.60 -18.56 22.45
CA GLN A 49 -2.98 -18.93 22.08
C GLN A 49 -4.01 -17.83 22.37
N LEU A 50 -3.71 -16.91 23.31
CA LEU A 50 -4.56 -15.77 23.62
C LEU A 50 -4.52 -14.67 22.55
N ILE A 51 -3.62 -14.78 21.57
CA ILE A 51 -3.40 -13.76 20.55
C ILE A 51 -4.14 -14.14 19.27
N ASP A 52 -4.98 -13.23 18.79
CA ASP A 52 -5.58 -13.35 17.48
C ASP A 52 -4.57 -12.91 16.40
N VAL A 53 -3.84 -13.89 15.87
CA VAL A 53 -2.78 -13.67 14.87
C VAL A 53 -3.29 -12.95 13.62
N LYS A 54 -4.56 -13.13 13.25
CA LYS A 54 -5.17 -12.47 12.09
C LYS A 54 -5.32 -10.96 12.29
N LYS A 55 -5.35 -10.48 13.54
CA LYS A 55 -5.44 -9.06 13.89
C LYS A 55 -4.07 -8.40 14.07
N LEU A 56 -2.97 -9.14 14.04
CA LEU A 56 -1.63 -8.55 14.04
C LEU A 56 -1.38 -7.77 12.75
N LEU A 57 -0.60 -6.68 12.81
CA LEU A 57 -0.19 -5.95 11.61
C LEU A 57 0.88 -6.72 10.82
N THR A 58 0.87 -6.59 9.49
CA THR A 58 1.86 -7.26 8.62
C THR A 58 3.28 -6.78 8.90
N ALA A 59 3.47 -5.48 9.12
CA ALA A 59 4.78 -4.92 9.49
C ALA A 59 5.29 -5.45 10.84
N PHE A 60 4.38 -5.74 11.77
CA PHE A 60 4.74 -6.34 13.05
C PHE A 60 5.11 -7.83 12.88
N LEU A 61 4.37 -8.59 12.07
CA LEU A 61 4.72 -9.96 11.72
C LEU A 61 6.10 -10.05 11.05
N GLU A 62 6.41 -9.13 10.13
CA GLU A 62 7.72 -9.03 9.49
C GLU A 62 8.83 -8.77 10.52
N GLU A 63 8.63 -7.80 11.42
CA GLU A 63 9.57 -7.53 12.52
C GLU A 63 9.80 -8.77 13.38
N VAL A 64 8.73 -9.48 13.76
CA VAL A 64 8.83 -10.70 14.56
C VAL A 64 9.49 -11.83 13.78
N VAL A 65 9.20 -12.02 12.50
CA VAL A 65 9.79 -13.12 11.71
C VAL A 65 11.28 -12.88 11.43
N GLU A 66 11.65 -11.64 11.10
CA GLU A 66 13.02 -11.30 10.72
C GLU A 66 13.91 -11.05 11.93
N LYS A 67 13.47 -10.19 12.85
CA LYS A 67 14.33 -9.57 13.88
C LYS A 67 14.25 -10.26 15.24
N SER A 68 13.34 -11.22 15.43
CA SER A 68 13.22 -11.92 16.71
C SER A 68 14.40 -12.85 17.03
N GLU A 69 14.53 -13.17 18.32
CA GLU A 69 15.57 -14.03 18.85
C GLU A 69 15.34 -15.51 18.48
N LYS A 70 16.41 -16.33 18.52
CA LYS A 70 16.34 -17.74 18.10
C LYS A 70 15.37 -18.59 18.93
N TRP A 71 15.06 -18.20 20.17
CA TRP A 71 14.21 -19.00 21.05
C TRP A 71 12.77 -19.03 20.54
N ILE A 72 12.19 -17.89 20.11
CA ILE A 72 10.82 -17.85 19.60
C ILE A 72 10.73 -18.54 18.24
N LYS A 73 11.75 -18.41 17.38
CA LYS A 73 11.77 -19.04 16.04
C LYS A 73 11.76 -20.58 16.07
N ARG A 74 11.97 -21.19 17.25
CA ARG A 74 11.97 -22.64 17.47
C ARG A 74 10.69 -23.15 18.16
N THR A 75 9.74 -22.26 18.43
CA THR A 75 8.46 -22.63 19.07
C THR A 75 7.48 -23.13 18.02
N ASP A 76 6.59 -24.04 18.41
CA ASP A 76 5.58 -24.61 17.52
C ASP A 76 4.63 -23.50 17.07
N TYR A 77 4.24 -22.59 17.97
CA TYR A 77 3.46 -21.39 17.62
C TYR A 77 4.08 -20.56 16.48
N PHE A 78 5.40 -20.36 16.49
CA PHE A 78 6.06 -19.59 15.45
C PHE A 78 6.08 -20.32 14.10
N LEU A 79 6.30 -21.64 14.12
CA LEU A 79 6.42 -22.46 12.92
C LEU A 79 5.06 -22.79 12.29
N ASP A 80 4.06 -23.05 13.11
CA ASP A 80 2.76 -23.56 12.67
C ASP A 80 1.71 -22.46 12.49
N ILE A 81 1.89 -21.29 13.14
CA ILE A 81 0.89 -20.22 13.13
C ILE A 81 1.46 -18.91 12.55
N LEU A 82 2.52 -18.35 13.13
CA LEU A 82 3.04 -17.03 12.70
C LEU A 82 3.65 -17.08 11.30
N THR A 83 4.52 -18.06 11.05
CA THR A 83 5.22 -18.16 9.77
C THR A 83 4.26 -18.42 8.60
N PRO A 84 3.28 -19.34 8.70
CA PRO A 84 2.31 -19.55 7.64
C PRO A 84 1.42 -18.32 7.39
N GLU A 85 0.98 -17.61 8.44
CA GLU A 85 0.21 -16.36 8.28
C GLU A 85 1.04 -15.29 7.58
N TYR A 86 2.29 -15.06 8.02
CA TYR A 86 3.18 -14.09 7.38
C TYR A 86 3.41 -14.43 5.90
N ILE A 87 3.71 -15.70 5.60
CA ILE A 87 3.88 -16.16 4.21
C ILE A 87 2.59 -15.98 3.41
N ALA A 88 1.42 -16.27 3.98
CA ALA A 88 0.14 -16.09 3.30
C ALA A 88 -0.10 -14.62 2.95
N ARG A 89 0.24 -13.69 3.85
CA ARG A 89 0.15 -12.25 3.61
C ARG A 89 1.14 -11.77 2.57
N ILE A 90 2.39 -12.24 2.60
CA ILE A 90 3.37 -11.92 1.56
C ILE A 90 2.92 -12.47 0.21
N LYS A 91 2.42 -13.71 0.14
CA LYS A 91 1.86 -14.28 -1.11
C LYS A 91 0.65 -13.49 -1.59
N SER A 92 -0.26 -13.11 -0.70
CA SER A 92 -1.42 -12.29 -1.05
C SER A 92 -1.00 -10.90 -1.53
N ASN A 93 -0.01 -10.26 -0.89
CA ASN A 93 0.57 -9.00 -1.32
C ASN A 93 1.38 -9.13 -2.62
N LEU A 94 1.95 -10.29 -2.93
CA LEU A 94 2.63 -10.56 -4.21
C LEU A 94 1.60 -10.81 -5.33
N VAL A 95 0.45 -11.40 -5.01
CA VAL A 95 -0.68 -11.59 -5.93
C VAL A 95 -1.48 -10.30 -6.13
N GLN A 96 -1.47 -9.39 -5.14
CA GLN A 96 -2.06 -8.05 -5.20
C GLN A 96 -1.06 -6.94 -5.55
N ALA A 97 0.25 -7.22 -5.56
CA ALA A 97 1.21 -6.37 -6.22
C ALA A 97 0.75 -6.35 -7.68
N PRO A 98 0.43 -5.18 -8.25
CA PRO A 98 0.22 -5.14 -9.69
C PRO A 98 1.51 -5.71 -10.28
N GLU A 99 1.42 -6.84 -10.99
CA GLU A 99 2.41 -7.18 -12.01
C GLU A 99 2.74 -5.87 -12.68
N ALA A 100 4.01 -5.42 -12.62
CA ALA A 100 4.36 -4.08 -13.05
C ALA A 100 3.70 -3.80 -14.41
N THR A 101 2.60 -3.04 -14.39
CA THR A 101 1.78 -2.90 -15.58
C THR A 101 2.52 -1.92 -16.47
N PHE A 102 3.07 -2.43 -17.56
CA PHE A 102 3.65 -1.58 -18.59
C PHE A 102 2.48 -0.97 -19.37
N GLU A 103 1.93 0.13 -18.86
CA GLU A 103 0.84 0.85 -19.48
C GLU A 103 1.30 2.23 -19.97
N PHE A 104 0.86 2.62 -21.17
CA PHE A 104 1.04 3.97 -21.69
C PHE A 104 -0.30 4.69 -21.76
N MET A 105 -0.37 5.91 -21.22
CA MET A 105 -1.53 6.78 -21.41
C MET A 105 -1.32 7.68 -22.64
N ILE A 106 -2.28 7.65 -23.55
CA ILE A 106 -2.33 8.47 -24.76
C ILE A 106 -3.45 9.49 -24.55
N VAL A 107 -3.11 10.78 -24.62
CA VAL A 107 -4.04 11.89 -24.35
C VAL A 107 -4.20 12.77 -25.59
N GLY A 108 -5.42 12.91 -26.08
CA GLY A 108 -5.75 13.74 -27.23
C GLY A 108 -5.39 13.12 -28.57
N GLY A 109 -5.26 13.98 -29.58
CA GLY A 109 -5.03 13.57 -30.96
C GLY A 109 -5.49 14.63 -31.96
N ARG A 110 -5.97 14.21 -33.13
CA ARG A 110 -6.52 15.09 -34.19
C ARG A 110 -7.88 14.57 -34.65
N HIS A 111 -8.67 15.44 -35.28
CA HIS A 111 -9.98 15.08 -35.83
C HIS A 111 -10.92 14.48 -34.76
N GLY A 112 -11.34 13.22 -34.88
CA GLY A 112 -12.27 12.59 -33.94
C GLY A 112 -11.68 12.28 -32.55
N THR A 113 -10.35 12.36 -32.38
CA THR A 113 -9.67 11.93 -31.14
C THR A 113 -9.22 13.09 -30.25
N ARG A 114 -9.73 14.30 -30.50
CA ARG A 114 -9.23 15.53 -29.83
C ARG A 114 -9.38 15.54 -28.32
N LYS A 115 -10.35 14.83 -27.76
CA LYS A 115 -10.56 14.73 -26.30
C LYS A 115 -10.26 13.32 -25.76
N LEU A 116 -9.98 12.37 -26.65
CA LEU A 116 -9.88 10.95 -26.36
C LEU A 116 -8.70 10.68 -25.42
N VAL A 117 -8.90 9.77 -24.47
CA VAL A 117 -7.83 9.27 -23.62
C VAL A 117 -7.86 7.75 -23.65
N GLN A 118 -6.70 7.15 -23.91
CA GLN A 118 -6.56 5.70 -24.02
C GLN A 118 -5.41 5.21 -23.14
N ILE A 119 -5.59 4.01 -22.59
CA ILE A 119 -4.51 3.24 -21.99
C ILE A 119 -4.15 2.11 -22.94
N TYR A 120 -2.88 2.03 -23.30
CA TYR A 120 -2.31 0.90 -24.02
C TYR A 120 -1.65 -0.04 -23.01
N ASP A 121 -2.18 -1.25 -22.88
CA ASP A 121 -1.53 -2.34 -22.17
C ASP A 121 -0.47 -2.95 -23.09
N VAL A 122 0.81 -2.85 -22.70
CA VAL A 122 1.94 -3.36 -23.48
C VAL A 122 1.98 -4.89 -23.48
N VAL A 123 1.57 -5.52 -22.39
CA VAL A 123 1.60 -6.98 -22.24
C VAL A 123 0.46 -7.59 -23.04
N GLY A 124 -0.76 -7.12 -22.78
CA GLY A 124 -1.97 -7.57 -23.48
C GLY A 124 -2.14 -7.01 -24.89
N LYS A 125 -1.31 -6.05 -25.31
CA LYS A 125 -1.30 -5.42 -26.65
C LYS A 125 -2.67 -4.91 -27.10
N HIS A 126 -3.42 -4.31 -26.18
CA HIS A 126 -4.73 -3.76 -26.48
C HIS A 126 -4.88 -2.34 -25.94
N LEU A 127 -5.78 -1.59 -26.56
CA LEU A 127 -6.17 -0.24 -26.15
C LEU A 127 -7.50 -0.31 -25.42
N ARG A 128 -7.62 0.45 -24.35
CA ARG A 128 -8.90 0.75 -23.70
C ARG A 128 -9.09 2.24 -23.57
N GLU A 129 -10.31 2.71 -23.81
CA GLU A 129 -10.68 4.11 -23.61
C GLU A 129 -10.96 4.35 -22.13
N ILE A 130 -10.59 5.53 -21.64
CA ILE A 130 -10.93 6.02 -20.31
C ILE A 130 -11.58 7.40 -20.41
N THR A 131 -11.95 7.98 -19.27
CA THR A 131 -12.58 9.30 -19.19
C THR A 131 -11.87 10.34 -20.08
N PRO A 132 -12.58 10.98 -21.02
CA PRO A 132 -12.00 11.97 -21.91
C PRO A 132 -11.64 13.25 -21.15
N THR A 133 -10.68 14.00 -21.67
CA THR A 133 -10.31 15.34 -21.16
C THR A 133 -11.49 16.32 -21.25
N LEU A 134 -11.53 17.40 -20.45
CA LEU A 134 -12.65 18.36 -20.53
C LEU A 134 -12.54 19.26 -21.77
N TYR A 135 -11.33 19.49 -22.30
CA TYR A 135 -11.08 20.32 -23.49
C TYR A 135 -10.36 19.55 -24.61
N GLU A 136 -10.37 20.07 -25.83
CA GLU A 136 -9.61 19.50 -26.94
C GLU A 136 -8.09 19.65 -26.74
N ARG A 137 -7.33 18.60 -27.08
CA ARG A 137 -5.90 18.42 -26.80
C ARG A 137 -5.08 18.16 -28.06
N VAL A 138 -5.28 19.00 -29.09
CA VAL A 138 -4.48 18.93 -30.32
C VAL A 138 -3.10 19.55 -30.07
N GLY A 139 -2.04 18.73 -30.09
CA GLY A 139 -0.67 19.20 -29.88
C GLY A 139 -0.44 19.79 -28.48
N SER A 140 -1.17 19.27 -27.48
CA SER A 140 -0.87 19.50 -26.06
C SER A 140 0.34 18.66 -25.64
N THR A 141 0.71 18.78 -24.36
CA THR A 141 1.72 17.94 -23.73
C THR A 141 1.18 17.35 -22.44
N SER A 142 1.74 16.23 -22.00
CA SER A 142 1.29 15.54 -20.78
C SER A 142 2.47 14.97 -19.99
N VAL A 143 2.36 14.98 -18.67
CA VAL A 143 3.33 14.40 -17.73
C VAL A 143 2.61 13.72 -16.57
N LYS A 144 3.22 12.67 -16.03
CA LYS A 144 2.80 12.05 -14.76
C LYS A 144 3.68 12.57 -13.63
N ILE A 145 3.06 13.07 -12.56
CA ILE A 145 3.73 13.45 -11.31
C ILE A 145 3.03 12.67 -10.20
N ASN A 146 3.75 11.75 -9.55
CA ASN A 146 3.17 10.78 -8.61
C ASN A 146 1.97 10.06 -9.27
N ASN A 147 0.82 9.96 -8.59
CA ASN A 147 -0.40 9.35 -9.15
C ASN A 147 -1.33 10.35 -9.86
N HIS A 148 -0.78 11.44 -10.38
CA HIS A 148 -1.54 12.44 -11.13
C HIS A 148 -0.98 12.59 -12.53
N VAL A 149 -1.87 12.65 -13.54
CA VAL A 149 -1.50 12.97 -14.92
C VAL A 149 -1.97 14.38 -15.24
N TYR A 150 -1.04 15.22 -15.66
CA TYR A 150 -1.32 16.58 -16.09
C TYR A 150 -1.27 16.64 -17.60
N THR A 151 -2.23 17.31 -18.22
CA THR A 151 -2.18 17.70 -19.63
C THR A 151 -2.30 19.22 -19.76
N ALA A 152 -1.45 19.82 -20.58
CA ALA A 152 -1.29 21.26 -20.66
C ALA A 152 -1.25 21.76 -22.11
N GLY A 153 -1.91 22.90 -22.33
CA GLY A 153 -1.90 23.60 -23.61
C GLY A 153 -2.64 22.86 -24.71
N GLY A 154 -2.15 23.00 -25.94
CA GLY A 154 -2.84 22.63 -27.17
C GLY A 154 -3.08 23.86 -28.05
N VAL A 155 -3.69 23.64 -29.21
CA VAL A 155 -4.14 24.74 -30.09
C VAL A 155 -4.97 25.74 -29.28
N ASP A 156 -4.60 27.02 -29.34
CA ASP A 156 -5.27 28.16 -28.70
C ASP A 156 -5.59 27.99 -27.20
N SER A 157 -4.79 27.19 -26.49
CA SER A 157 -5.04 26.83 -25.10
C SER A 157 -3.84 27.10 -24.20
N ASN A 158 -4.11 27.72 -23.06
CA ASN A 158 -3.20 27.79 -21.90
C ASN A 158 -3.70 26.93 -20.72
N ILE A 159 -4.76 26.14 -20.92
CA ILE A 159 -5.43 25.40 -19.86
C ILE A 159 -4.60 24.17 -19.47
N VAL A 160 -4.52 23.93 -18.17
CA VAL A 160 -3.96 22.71 -17.58
C VAL A 160 -5.07 21.95 -16.88
N GLU A 161 -5.10 20.64 -17.08
CA GLU A 161 -6.02 19.73 -16.41
C GLU A 161 -5.26 18.56 -15.80
N CYS A 162 -5.86 17.97 -14.77
CA CYS A 162 -5.29 16.88 -14.02
C CYS A 162 -6.27 15.73 -13.90
N LEU A 163 -5.76 14.51 -13.96
CA LEU A 163 -6.47 13.27 -13.64
C LEU A 163 -5.78 12.61 -12.45
N ASN A 164 -6.55 12.25 -11.41
CA ASN A 164 -6.05 11.50 -10.26
C ASN A 164 -6.25 10.00 -10.48
N LEU A 165 -5.15 9.26 -10.61
CA LEU A 165 -5.15 7.82 -10.89
C LEU A 165 -5.56 6.95 -9.68
N ASN A 166 -5.64 7.53 -8.48
CA ASN A 166 -6.12 6.81 -7.29
C ASN A 166 -7.64 6.68 -7.24
N GLN A 167 -8.36 7.43 -8.08
CA GLN A 167 -9.82 7.41 -8.11
C GLN A 167 -10.28 6.42 -9.19
N VAL A 168 -11.04 5.41 -8.76
CA VAL A 168 -11.55 4.34 -9.64
C VAL A 168 -12.41 4.90 -10.78
N ASP A 169 -13.14 5.99 -10.51
CA ASP A 169 -13.96 6.73 -11.49
C ASP A 169 -13.58 8.23 -11.52
N GLY A 170 -12.28 8.52 -11.39
CA GLY A 170 -11.80 9.90 -11.37
C GLY A 170 -12.07 10.63 -12.69
N ASP A 171 -12.67 11.81 -12.59
CA ASP A 171 -12.80 12.72 -13.73
C ASP A 171 -11.59 13.66 -13.83
N TRP A 172 -11.37 14.17 -15.04
CA TRP A 172 -10.44 15.29 -15.26
C TRP A 172 -10.96 16.53 -14.56
N TYR A 173 -10.07 17.30 -13.93
CA TYR A 173 -10.39 18.60 -13.36
C TYR A 173 -9.37 19.65 -13.76
N LYS A 174 -9.84 20.89 -13.91
CA LYS A 174 -8.99 22.03 -14.25
C LYS A 174 -8.11 22.42 -13.07
N VAL A 175 -6.83 22.70 -13.35
CA VAL A 175 -5.89 23.27 -12.38
C VAL A 175 -5.42 24.66 -12.84
N ALA A 176 -4.46 25.26 -12.14
CA ALA A 176 -3.89 26.55 -12.51
C ALA A 176 -3.42 26.55 -13.98
N SER A 177 -3.89 27.52 -14.76
CA SER A 177 -3.54 27.65 -16.18
C SER A 177 -2.14 28.24 -16.36
N MET A 178 -1.53 27.98 -17.51
CA MET A 178 -0.27 28.60 -17.89
C MET A 178 -0.47 30.10 -18.17
N LYS A 179 0.59 30.89 -17.99
CA LYS A 179 0.57 32.33 -18.33
C LYS A 179 0.25 32.58 -19.79
N GLU A 180 0.84 31.77 -20.66
CA GLU A 180 0.73 31.89 -22.12
C GLU A 180 0.12 30.62 -22.72
N GLN A 181 -0.54 30.78 -23.86
CA GLN A 181 -0.97 29.66 -24.68
C GLN A 181 0.24 28.94 -25.27
N ARG A 182 0.20 27.60 -25.33
CA ARG A 182 1.32 26.79 -25.83
C ARG A 182 0.83 25.64 -26.68
N TRP A 183 1.25 25.63 -27.95
CA TRP A 183 0.95 24.57 -28.91
C TRP A 183 2.24 23.87 -29.37
N ARG A 184 2.21 22.53 -29.47
CA ARG A 184 3.35 21.66 -29.80
C ARG A 184 4.55 21.85 -28.85
N ALA A 185 4.25 22.22 -27.60
CA ALA A 185 5.25 22.29 -26.54
C ALA A 185 5.59 20.89 -26.00
N ALA A 186 6.65 20.82 -25.21
CA ALA A 186 7.02 19.63 -24.44
C ALA A 186 7.04 19.96 -22.95
N SER A 187 6.63 19.00 -22.12
CA SER A 187 6.75 19.03 -20.66
C SER A 187 7.66 17.92 -20.16
N ALA A 188 8.38 18.20 -19.08
CA ALA A 188 9.18 17.24 -18.34
C ALA A 188 8.99 17.47 -16.83
N VAL A 189 9.31 16.47 -16.03
CA VAL A 189 9.23 16.54 -14.57
C VAL A 189 10.65 16.64 -14.00
N LEU A 190 10.86 17.59 -13.09
CA LEU A 190 12.09 17.75 -12.32
C LEU A 190 11.72 17.90 -10.84
N ASN A 191 12.20 17.00 -9.99
CA ASN A 191 11.90 16.96 -8.55
C ASN A 191 10.39 16.98 -8.23
N GLY A 192 9.63 16.12 -8.92
CA GLY A 192 8.16 16.01 -8.77
C GLY A 192 7.71 15.28 -7.51
#